data_AF-A0A947DU50-F1
#
_entry.id   AF-A0A947DU50-F1
#
_cell.length_a   1.000
_cell.length_b   1.000
_cell.length_c   1.000
_cell.angle_alpha   90.00
_cell.angle_beta   90.00
_cell.angle_gamma   90.00
#
_symmetry.space_group_name_H-M   'P 1'
#
loop_
_entity.id
_entity.type
_entity.pdbx_description
1 polymer ?
#
loop_
_entity_poly.entity_id
_entity_poly.type
_entity_poly.pdbx_seq_one_letter_code
_entity_poly.pdbx_strand_id
1 'polypeptide(L)' 'MSLLLLEALGALLLFVFIVWWTMFSGRKKGELKDDSPPPVPGTQEEAGKK' A
#
# COMPACT_ATOMS: atom_id res chain seq x y z
N MET A 1 -11.06 34.97 22.08
CA MET A 1 -10.67 33.77 22.84
C MET A 1 -11.12 32.47 22.19
N SER A 2 -12.28 32.43 21.51
CA SER A 2 -12.78 31.21 20.83
C SER A 2 -11.96 30.78 19.60
N LEU A 3 -11.23 31.71 18.96
CA LEU A 3 -10.37 31.41 17.80
C LEU A 3 -9.22 30.46 18.15
N LEU A 4 -8.64 30.58 19.35
CA LEU A 4 -7.56 29.69 19.81
C LEU A 4 -8.06 28.27 20.09
N LEU A 5 -9.28 28.13 20.62
CA LEU A 5 -9.91 26.83 20.85
C LEU A 5 -10.22 26.12 19.52
N LEU A 6 -10.68 26.87 18.52
CA LEU A 6 -10.97 26.34 17.19
C LEU A 6 -9.68 25.89 16.46
N GLU A 7 -8.61 26.68 16.54
CA GLU A 7 -7.30 26.28 16.00
C GLU A 7 -6.72 25.05 16.73
N ALA A 8 -6.84 24.98 18.06
CA ALA A 8 -6.36 23.83 18.82
C ALA A 8 -7.08 22.54 18.41
N LEU A 9 -8.41 22.60 18.21
CA LEU A 9 -9.18 21.46 17.68
C LEU A 9 -8.73 21.08 16.26
N GLY A 10 -8.53 22.07 15.38
CA GLY A 10 -8.06 21.84 14.01
C GLY A 10 -6.65 21.22 13.98
N ALA A 11 -5.74 21.72 14.80
CA ALA A 11 -4.38 21.23 14.94
C ALA A 11 -4.35 19.80 15.51
N LEU A 12 -5.21 19.47 16.48
CA LEU A 12 -5.33 18.11 16.99
C LEU A 12 -5.79 17.11 15.92
N LEU A 13 -6.79 17.49 15.12
CA LEU A 13 -7.27 16.67 14.01
C LEU A 13 -6.19 16.49 12.92
N LEU A 14 -5.50 17.58 12.55
CA LEU A 14 -4.39 17.54 11.60
C LEU A 14 -3.23 16.69 12.12
N PHE A 15 -2.90 16.79 13.40
CA PHE A 15 -1.83 16.01 14.02
C PHE A 15 -2.11 14.50 13.95
N VAL A 16 -3.31 14.07 14.33
CA VAL A 16 -3.71 12.66 14.23
C VAL A 16 -3.77 12.22 12.77
N PHE A 17 -4.29 13.06 11.87
CA PHE A 17 -4.35 12.78 10.44
C PHE A 17 -2.95 12.56 9.85
N ILE A 18 -1.98 13.42 10.15
CA ILE A 18 -0.58 13.29 9.71
C ILE A 18 0.07 12.03 10.27
N VAL A 19 -0.13 11.71 11.56
CA VAL A 19 0.47 10.51 12.18
C VAL A 19 -0.11 9.24 11.58
N TRP A 20 -1.44 9.16 11.44
CA TRP A 20 -2.09 8.04 10.78
C TRP A 20 -1.65 7.92 9.33
N TRP A 21 -1.58 9.04 8.62
CA TRP A 21 -1.12 9.10 7.24
C TRP A 21 0.34 8.67 7.08
N THR A 22 1.25 9.09 7.95
CA THR A 22 2.68 8.71 7.88
C THR A 22 2.88 7.22 8.13
N MET A 23 2.13 6.63 9.07
CA MET A 23 2.13 5.18 9.29
C MET A 23 1.48 4.39 8.15
N PHE A 24 0.43 4.93 7.53
CA PHE A 24 -0.33 4.24 6.48
C PHE A 24 0.28 4.39 5.08
N SER A 25 0.81 5.57 4.74
CA SER A 25 1.48 5.87 3.47
C SER A 25 2.87 5.21 3.37
N GLY A 26 3.49 4.94 4.53
CA GLY A 26 4.74 4.17 4.62
C GLY A 26 4.57 2.66 4.39
N ARG A 27 3.33 2.15 4.33
CA ARG A 27 3.08 0.80 3.81
C ARG A 27 3.27 0.84 2.30
N LYS A 28 4.54 0.84 1.87
CA LYS A 28 4.92 0.27 0.59
C LYS A 28 4.22 -1.07 0.56
N LYS A 29 3.19 -1.14 -0.30
CA LYS A 29 2.62 -2.35 -0.88
C LYS A 29 3.80 -3.25 -1.13
N GLY A 30 4.12 -4.08 -0.14
CA GLY A 30 5.18 -5.05 -0.21
C GLY A 30 4.82 -5.81 -1.45
N GLU A 31 5.68 -5.69 -2.46
CA GLU A 31 5.53 -6.38 -3.72
C GLU A 31 5.07 -7.77 -3.31
N LEU A 32 3.84 -8.10 -3.69
CA LEU A 32 3.40 -9.47 -3.61
C LEU A 32 4.44 -10.14 -4.50
N LYS A 33 5.50 -10.67 -3.87
CA LYS A 33 6.51 -11.47 -4.54
C LYS A 33 5.66 -12.40 -5.36
N ASP A 34 5.73 -12.20 -6.67
CA ASP A 34 4.95 -12.94 -7.63
C ASP A 34 5.14 -14.39 -7.22
N ASP A 35 4.12 -14.99 -6.60
CA ASP A 35 4.05 -16.42 -6.33
C ASP A 35 3.72 -17.10 -7.66
N SER A 36 4.35 -16.62 -8.74
CA SER A 36 4.35 -17.26 -10.03
C SER A 36 5.39 -18.36 -9.89
N PRO A 37 4.97 -19.63 -9.82
CA PRO A 37 5.91 -20.72 -9.78
C PRO A 37 6.84 -20.58 -10.99
N PRO A 38 8.16 -20.79 -10.84
CA PRO A 38 9.08 -20.68 -11.96
C PRO A 38 8.56 -21.58 -13.09
N PRO A 39 8.50 -21.08 -14.34
CA PRO A 39 7.98 -21.85 -15.44
C PRO A 39 8.81 -23.12 -15.57
N VAL A 40 8.18 -24.27 -15.30
CA VAL A 40 8.80 -25.57 -15.50
C VAL A 40 9.18 -25.67 -16.99
N PRO A 41 10.48 -25.80 -17.32
CA PRO A 41 10.91 -25.92 -18.70
C PRO A 41 10.57 -27.34 -19.16
N GLY A 42 9.35 -27.53 -19.67
CA GLY A 42 8.92 -28.86 -20.11
C GLY A 42 7.54 -28.99 -20.75
N THR A 43 6.74 -27.93 -20.86
CA THR A 43 5.35 -28.07 -21.36
C THR A 43 5.01 -27.12 -22.50
N GLN A 44 6.00 -26.78 -23.35
CA GLN A 44 5.75 -26.05 -24.60
C GLN A 44 5.99 -26.89 -25.87
N GLU A 45 5.94 -28.22 -25.79
CA GLU A 45 6.17 -29.08 -26.97
C GLU A 45 4.93 -29.85 -27.49
N GLU A 46 3.75 -29.72 -26.85
CA GLU A 46 2.56 -30.50 -27.27
C GLU A 46 1.29 -29.65 -27.48
N ALA A 47 1.40 -28.48 -28.11
CA ALA A 47 0.23 -27.72 -28.59
C ALA A 47 0.31 -27.31 -30.06
N GLY A 48 1.18 -27.97 -30.84
CA GLY A 48 1.39 -27.67 -32.26
C GLY A 48 1.56 -28.90 -33.14
N LYS A 49 1.17 -30.07 -32.66
CA LYS A 49 1.17 -31.31 -33.45
C LYS A 49 -0.20 -31.96 -33.31
N LYS A 50 -1.14 -31.63 -34.18
CA LYS A 50 -1.80 -32.49 -35.20
C LYS A 50 -2.73 -31.62 -36.04
#